data_AF-A0A966T4I4-F1
#
_entry.id   AF-A0A966T4I4-F1
#
_cell.length_a   1.000
_cell.length_b   1.000
_cell.length_c   1.000
_cell.angle_alpha   90.00
_cell.angle_beta   90.00
_cell.angle_gamma   90.00
#
_symmetry.space_group_name_H-M   'P 1'
#
loop_
_entity.id
_entity.type
_entity.pdbx_description
1 polymer ?
#
loop_
_entity_poly.entity_id
_entity_poly.type
_entity_poly.pdbx_seq_one_letter_code
_entity_poly.pdbx_strand_id
1 'polypeptide(L)'
;MRRKPADTARQLVALSRRSTMAIFRQPALVGPSMIFPLFFAALGSSAFSRAISLPGFPKVDSYLQFTLAGTVIQGVLFGSVTGAAALATDIQDGFFDRLLAAPTSRTSILFGRLAGSSLFGALQALVFLLA
;
A
#
# COMPACT_ATOMS: atom_id res chain seq x y z
N MET A 1 18.90 -0.10 30.24
CA MET A 1 19.60 0.79 29.29
C MET A 1 18.64 1.87 28.78
N ARG A 2 18.86 3.14 29.12
CA ARG A 2 18.03 4.27 28.68
C ARG A 2 18.51 4.71 27.29
N ARG A 3 17.73 4.42 26.24
CA ARG A 3 18.10 4.75 24.84
C ARG A 3 17.98 6.24 24.59
N LYS A 4 18.89 6.81 23.80
CA LYS A 4 18.80 8.21 23.39
C LYS A 4 17.72 8.34 22.30
N PRO A 5 16.89 9.39 22.30
CA PRO A 5 15.84 9.58 21.30
C PRO A 5 16.37 9.66 19.85
N ALA A 6 17.61 10.13 19.66
CA ALA A 6 18.29 10.15 18.36
C ALA A 6 18.50 8.74 17.77
N ASP A 7 18.68 7.72 18.60
CA ASP A 7 18.87 6.34 18.14
C ASP A 7 17.54 5.74 17.67
N THR A 8 16.43 6.12 18.31
CA THR A 8 15.07 5.70 17.92
C THR A 8 14.67 6.24 16.55
N ALA A 9 14.98 7.51 16.27
CA ALA A 9 14.71 8.12 14.97
C ALA A 9 15.52 7.44 13.84
N ARG A 10 16.81 7.20 14.06
CA ARG A 10 17.66 6.47 13.09
C ARG A 10 17.17 5.05 12.84
N GLN A 11 16.78 4.35 13.91
CA GLN A 11 16.18 3.01 13.80
C GLN A 11 14.89 3.04 12.98
N LEU A 12 14.00 4.00 13.24
CA LEU A 12 12.74 4.15 12.51
C LEU A 12 13.00 4.34 11.02
N VAL A 13 13.87 5.29 10.64
CA VAL A 13 14.19 5.55 9.23
C VAL A 13 14.79 4.32 8.55
N ALA A 14 15.71 3.62 9.22
CA ALA A 14 16.31 2.40 8.69
C ALA A 14 15.27 1.29 8.47
N LEU A 15 14.38 1.07 9.45
CA LEU A 15 13.28 0.10 9.38
C LEU A 15 12.25 0.47 8.32
N SER A 16 11.88 1.75 8.19
CA SER A 16 10.99 2.25 7.14
C SER A 16 11.54 2.00 5.74
N ARG A 17 12.81 2.34 5.52
CA ARG A 17 13.49 2.09 4.25
C ARG A 17 13.53 0.60 3.93
N ARG A 18 13.89 -0.25 4.90
CA ARG A 18 13.88 -1.70 4.73
C ARG A 18 12.49 -2.21 4.37
N SER A 19 11.46 -1.83 5.13
CA SER A 19 10.07 -2.26 4.93
C SER A 19 9.60 -1.93 3.51
N THR A 20 9.87 -0.70 3.07
CA THR A 20 9.57 -0.23 1.71
C THR A 20 10.28 -1.10 0.65
N MET A 21 11.59 -1.29 0.78
CA MET A 21 12.36 -2.09 -0.18
C MET A 21 11.92 -3.56 -0.20
N ALA A 22 11.50 -4.12 0.94
CA ALA A 22 11.01 -5.49 1.02
C ALA A 22 9.74 -5.70 0.17
N ILE A 23 8.85 -4.70 0.13
CA ILE A 23 7.67 -4.70 -0.74
C ILE A 23 8.09 -4.63 -2.21
N PHE A 24 8.93 -3.66 -2.58
CA PHE A 24 9.35 -3.47 -3.99
C PHE A 24 10.19 -4.62 -4.56
N ARG A 25 10.83 -5.43 -3.70
CA ARG A 25 11.57 -6.63 -4.11
C ARG A 25 10.68 -7.83 -4.45
N GLN A 26 9.36 -7.70 -4.31
CA GLN A 26 8.39 -8.73 -4.67
C GLN A 26 7.56 -8.27 -5.89
N PRO A 27 8.17 -8.17 -7.08
CA PRO A 27 7.50 -7.64 -8.28
C PRO A 27 6.26 -8.45 -8.65
N ALA A 28 6.26 -9.76 -8.35
CA ALA A 28 5.12 -10.65 -8.56
C ALA A 28 3.88 -10.27 -7.72
N LEU A 29 4.04 -9.56 -6.61
CA LEU A 29 2.92 -9.05 -5.81
C LEU A 29 2.61 -7.58 -6.15
N VAL A 30 3.65 -6.76 -6.36
CA VAL A 30 3.50 -5.33 -6.64
C VAL A 30 2.80 -5.08 -7.98
N GLY A 31 3.22 -5.75 -9.06
CA GLY A 31 2.67 -5.53 -10.40
C GLY A 31 1.15 -5.75 -10.47
N PRO A 32 0.65 -6.95 -10.09
CA PRO A 32 -0.79 -7.23 -10.08
C PRO A 32 -1.58 -6.28 -9.19
N SER A 33 -1.03 -5.86 -8.05
CA SER A 33 -1.69 -4.94 -7.12
C SER A 33 -1.96 -3.55 -7.70
N MET A 34 -1.24 -3.15 -8.77
CA MET A 34 -1.45 -1.88 -9.47
C MET A 34 -2.26 -2.07 -10.76
N ILE A 35 -1.97 -3.14 -11.50
CA ILE A 35 -2.57 -3.38 -12.82
C ILE A 35 -4.05 -3.79 -12.68
N PHE A 36 -4.39 -4.70 -11.77
CA PHE A 36 -5.76 -5.21 -11.69
C PHE A 36 -6.79 -4.16 -11.28
N PRO A 37 -6.56 -3.28 -10.28
CA PRO A 37 -7.51 -2.21 -9.97
C PRO A 37 -7.76 -1.27 -11.16
N LEU A 38 -6.71 -0.86 -11.87
CA LEU A 38 -6.82 0.00 -13.05
C LEU A 38 -7.55 -0.69 -14.20
N PHE A 39 -7.26 -1.98 -14.43
CA PHE A 39 -7.96 -2.77 -15.42
C PHE A 39 -9.46 -2.84 -15.14
N PHE A 40 -9.85 -3.16 -13.90
CA PHE A 40 -11.27 -3.19 -13.52
C PHE A 40 -11.92 -1.81 -13.56
N ALA A 41 -11.19 -0.74 -13.24
CA ALA A 41 -11.66 0.64 -13.39
C ALA A 41 -11.98 0.98 -14.85
N ALA A 42 -11.04 0.70 -15.76
CA ALA A 42 -11.20 0.95 -17.18
C ALA A 42 -12.32 0.09 -17.79
N LEU A 43 -12.39 -1.20 -17.40
CA LEU A 43 -13.45 -2.11 -17.81
C LEU A 43 -14.82 -1.63 -17.34
N GLY A 44 -14.95 -1.25 -16.06
CA GLY A 44 -16.18 -0.71 -15.48
C GLY A 44 -16.59 0.59 -16.16
N SER A 45 -15.65 1.53 -16.33
CA SER A 45 -15.91 2.79 -17.02
C SER A 45 -16.40 2.59 -18.45
N SER A 46 -15.82 1.65 -19.18
CA SER A 46 -16.20 1.35 -20.56
C SER A 46 -17.57 0.67 -20.64
N ALA A 47 -17.77 -0.36 -19.81
CA ALA A 47 -19.01 -1.14 -19.76
C ALA A 47 -20.23 -0.30 -19.36
N PHE A 48 -20.04 0.66 -18.44
CA PHE A 48 -21.10 1.53 -17.93
C PHE A 48 -21.02 2.97 -18.45
N SER A 49 -20.29 3.22 -19.54
CA SER A 49 -20.13 4.55 -20.13
C SER A 49 -21.46 5.26 -20.43
N ARG A 50 -22.50 4.52 -20.82
CA ARG A 50 -23.86 5.07 -21.08
C ARG A 50 -24.66 5.38 -19.81
N ALA A 51 -24.23 4.88 -18.65
CA ALA A 51 -24.94 5.10 -17.39
C ALA A 51 -24.95 6.58 -16.98
N ILE A 52 -23.94 7.35 -17.39
CA ILE A 52 -23.85 8.79 -17.07
C ILE A 52 -24.96 9.63 -17.73
N SER A 53 -25.60 9.09 -18.78
CA SER A 53 -26.70 9.77 -19.49
C SER A 53 -28.09 9.47 -18.89
N LEU A 54 -28.17 8.65 -17.84
CA LEU A 54 -29.46 8.32 -17.22
C LEU A 54 -30.04 9.52 -16.46
N PRO A 55 -31.37 9.72 -16.50
CA PRO A 55 -32.04 10.71 -15.67
C PRO A 55 -31.73 10.49 -14.19
N GLY A 56 -31.25 11.53 -13.51
CA GLY A 56 -30.90 11.48 -12.08
C GLY A 56 -29.49 10.99 -11.75
N PHE A 57 -28.68 10.61 -12.74
CA PHE A 57 -27.27 10.29 -12.50
C PHE A 57 -26.45 11.57 -12.20
N PRO A 58 -25.46 11.53 -11.28
CA PRO A 58 -24.60 12.67 -11.01
C PRO A 58 -23.90 13.18 -12.28
N LYS A 59 -23.75 14.51 -12.40
CA LYS A 59 -23.01 15.09 -13.53
C LYS A 59 -21.52 14.80 -13.36
N VAL A 60 -21.01 13.89 -14.20
CA VAL A 60 -19.60 13.49 -14.29
C VAL A 60 -19.21 13.38 -15.76
N ASP A 61 -17.94 13.61 -16.08
CA ASP A 61 -17.45 13.53 -17.47
C ASP A 61 -17.29 12.07 -17.94
N SER A 62 -17.07 11.16 -16.99
CA SER A 62 -16.88 9.74 -17.24
C SER A 62 -17.37 8.92 -16.05
N TYR A 63 -17.86 7.71 -16.33
CA TYR A 63 -18.20 6.75 -15.28
C TYR A 63 -16.99 6.40 -14.40
N LEU A 64 -15.76 6.59 -14.90
CA LEU A 64 -14.54 6.49 -14.11
C LEU A 64 -14.55 7.38 -12.87
N GLN A 65 -15.03 8.64 -12.98
CA GLN A 65 -15.10 9.56 -11.83
C GLN A 65 -16.03 9.03 -10.73
N PHE A 66 -17.06 8.28 -11.12
CA PHE A 66 -17.97 7.60 -10.19
C PHE A 66 -17.33 6.36 -9.56
N THR A 67 -16.58 5.55 -10.33
CA THR A 67 -15.97 4.31 -9.83
C THR A 67 -14.62 4.49 -9.14
N LEU A 68 -14.01 5.67 -9.25
CA LEU A 68 -12.66 5.96 -8.76
C LEU A 68 -12.49 5.59 -7.28
N ALA A 69 -13.48 5.91 -6.43
CA ALA A 69 -13.45 5.54 -5.02
C ALA A 69 -13.36 4.02 -4.82
N GLY A 70 -14.10 3.25 -5.62
CA GLY A 70 -14.04 1.79 -5.63
C GLY A 70 -12.68 1.26 -6.09
N THR A 71 -12.11 1.86 -7.14
CA THR A 71 -10.75 1.53 -7.63
C THR A 71 -9.69 1.75 -6.55
N VAL A 72 -9.75 2.88 -5.84
CA VAL A 72 -8.83 3.18 -4.74
C VAL A 72 -8.97 2.15 -3.62
N ILE A 73 -10.20 1.83 -3.18
CA ILE A 73 -10.44 0.82 -2.16
C ILE A 73 -9.87 -0.55 -2.59
N GLN A 74 -10.15 -0.95 -3.84
CA GLN A 74 -9.67 -2.21 -4.38
C GLN A 74 -8.14 -2.28 -4.40
N GLY A 75 -7.46 -1.21 -4.83
CA GLY A 75 -6.01 -1.19 -4.83
C GLY A 75 -5.39 -1.16 -3.43
N VAL A 76 -6.02 -0.49 -2.45
CA VAL A 76 -5.62 -0.55 -1.04
C VAL A 76 -5.74 -1.99 -0.50
N LEU A 77 -6.77 -2.73 -0.88
CA LEU A 77 -6.92 -4.15 -0.50
C LEU A 77 -5.78 -4.99 -1.07
N PHE A 78 -5.48 -4.89 -2.36
CA PHE A 78 -4.35 -5.61 -2.96
C PHE A 78 -2.98 -5.20 -2.37
N GLY A 79 -2.78 -3.91 -2.09
CA GLY A 79 -1.57 -3.43 -1.44
C GLY A 79 -1.41 -3.93 -0.01
N SER A 80 -2.51 -4.02 0.73
CA SER A 80 -2.53 -4.58 2.09
C SER A 80 -2.15 -6.06 2.10
N VAL A 81 -2.62 -6.85 1.13
CA VAL A 81 -2.21 -8.26 0.98
C VAL A 81 -0.71 -8.37 0.73
N THR A 82 -0.15 -7.52 -0.13
CA THR A 82 1.30 -7.47 -0.40
C THR A 82 2.09 -7.12 0.86
N GLY A 83 1.64 -6.10 1.59
CA GLY A 83 2.23 -5.70 2.86
C GLY A 83 2.11 -6.77 3.95
N ALA A 84 1.02 -7.51 4.00
CA ALA A 84 0.83 -8.61 4.94
C ALA A 84 1.74 -9.81 4.60
N ALA A 85 1.85 -10.17 3.32
CA ALA A 85 2.73 -11.23 2.84
C ALA A 85 4.20 -10.95 3.20
N ALA A 86 4.69 -9.73 2.95
CA ALA A 86 6.04 -9.34 3.33
C ALA A 86 6.28 -9.33 4.85
N LEU A 87 5.23 -9.21 5.67
CA LEU A 87 5.35 -9.30 7.14
C LEU A 87 5.36 -10.77 7.57
N ALA A 88 4.52 -11.59 6.95
CA ALA A 88 4.50 -13.03 7.17
C ALA A 88 5.88 -13.64 6.84
N THR A 89 6.52 -13.24 5.74
CA THR A 89 7.89 -13.65 5.40
C THR A 89 8.89 -13.23 6.47
N ASP A 90 8.82 -11.98 6.97
CA ASP A 90 9.69 -11.51 8.06
C ASP A 90 9.53 -12.35 9.35
N ILE A 91 8.33 -12.86 9.62
CA ILE A 91 8.04 -13.74 10.75
C ILE A 91 8.57 -15.16 10.47
N GLN A 92 8.29 -15.71 9.29
CA GLN A 92 8.71 -17.05 8.88
C GLN A 92 10.24 -17.20 8.85
N ASP A 93 10.95 -16.16 8.40
CA ASP A 93 12.42 -16.14 8.33
C ASP A 93 13.08 -15.87 9.71
N GLY A 94 12.27 -15.67 10.76
CA GLY A 94 12.73 -15.34 12.11
C GLY A 94 13.37 -13.95 12.23
N PHE A 95 13.25 -13.11 11.20
CA PHE A 95 13.77 -11.74 11.23
C PHE A 95 13.07 -10.89 12.28
N PHE A 96 11.75 -11.07 12.43
CA PHE A 96 10.96 -10.36 13.42
C PHE A 96 11.42 -10.68 14.86
N ASP A 97 11.70 -11.94 15.17
CA ASP A 97 12.18 -12.36 16.49
C ASP A 97 13.57 -11.79 16.80
N ARG A 98 14.47 -11.76 15.81
CA ARG A 98 15.80 -11.13 15.94
C ARG A 98 15.69 -9.63 16.23
N LEU A 99 14.71 -8.94 15.62
CA LEU A 99 14.43 -7.52 15.91
C LEU A 99 13.97 -7.28 17.34
N LEU A 100 13.14 -8.18 17.87
CA LEU A 100 12.64 -8.11 19.25
C LEU A 100 13.71 -8.44 20.29
N ALA A 101 14.63 -9.35 19.97
CA ALA A 101 15.77 -9.69 20.84
C ALA A 101 16.89 -8.62 20.80
N ALA A 102 17.03 -7.91 19.68
CA ALA A 102 18.02 -6.86 19.52
C ALA A 102 17.69 -5.61 20.36
N PRO A 103 18.67 -4.73 20.63
CA PRO A 103 18.43 -3.45 21.31
C PRO A 103 17.72 -2.40 20.41
N THR A 104 16.63 -2.81 19.75
CA THR A 104 15.80 -1.98 18.86
C THR A 104 14.55 -1.47 19.57
N SER A 105 14.12 -0.24 19.31
CA SER A 105 12.89 0.31 19.88
C SER A 105 11.66 -0.37 19.31
N ARG A 106 10.76 -0.85 20.19
CA ARG A 106 9.47 -1.44 19.78
C ARG A 106 8.64 -0.46 18.96
N THR A 107 8.71 0.84 19.29
CA THR A 107 8.04 1.89 18.51
C THR A 107 8.63 2.02 17.12
N SER A 108 9.96 1.99 16.97
CA SER A 108 10.62 2.03 15.65
C SER A 108 10.29 0.81 14.80
N ILE A 109 10.10 -0.37 15.41
CA ILE A 109 9.67 -1.59 14.69
C ILE A 109 8.26 -1.37 14.11
N LEU A 110 7.32 -0.96 14.95
CA LEU A 110 5.92 -0.74 14.53
C LEU A 110 5.81 0.37 13.49
N PHE A 111 6.30 1.57 13.79
CA PHE A 111 6.22 2.71 12.88
C PHE A 111 7.07 2.55 11.63
N GLY A 112 8.21 1.85 11.73
CA GLY A 112 9.03 1.49 10.59
C GLY A 112 8.27 0.60 9.61
N ARG A 113 7.57 -0.42 10.11
CA ARG A 113 6.73 -1.29 9.29
C ARG A 113 5.57 -0.51 8.66
N LEU A 114 4.81 0.23 9.48
CA LEU A 114 3.66 1.02 9.04
C LEU A 114 4.05 2.02 7.96
N ALA A 115 5.14 2.76 8.14
CA ALA A 115 5.60 3.74 7.16
C ALA A 115 5.88 3.12 5.78
N GLY A 116 6.42 1.90 5.73
CA GLY A 116 6.64 1.19 4.46
C GLY A 116 5.33 0.84 3.74
N SER A 117 4.36 0.28 4.46
CA SER A 117 3.03 -0.03 3.91
C SER A 117 2.26 1.23 3.51
N SER A 118 2.32 2.29 4.33
CA SER A 118 1.67 3.58 4.04
C SER A 118 2.27 4.27 2.82
N LEU A 119 3.60 4.25 2.65
CA LEU A 119 4.27 4.80 1.48
C LEU A 119 3.86 4.05 0.20
N PHE A 120 3.79 2.73 0.27
CA PHE A 120 3.34 1.91 -0.86
C PHE A 120 1.88 2.21 -1.22
N GLY A 121 0.98 2.26 -0.23
CA GLY A 121 -0.42 2.61 -0.44
C GLY A 121 -0.60 4.04 -0.99
N ALA A 122 0.20 5.00 -0.52
CA ALA A 122 0.20 6.36 -1.05
C ALA A 122 0.64 6.41 -2.51
N LEU A 123 1.65 5.63 -2.89
CA LEU A 123 2.09 5.49 -4.28
C LEU A 123 0.99 4.88 -5.16
N GLN A 124 0.31 3.83 -4.69
CA GLN A 124 -0.82 3.23 -5.41
C GLN A 124 -1.94 4.26 -5.61
N ALA A 125 -2.34 4.96 -4.55
CA ALA A 125 -3.37 5.99 -4.63
C ALA A 125 -3.00 7.10 -5.62
N LEU A 126 -1.75 7.59 -5.59
CA LEU A 126 -1.24 8.55 -6.56
C LEU A 126 -1.34 8.03 -8.00
N VAL A 127 -0.95 6.79 -8.24
CA VAL A 127 -1.05 6.17 -9.57
C VAL A 127 -2.51 6.08 -10.03
N PHE A 128 -3.44 5.70 -9.15
CA PHE A 128 -4.85 5.60 -9.51
C PHE A 128 -5.53 6.96 -9.75
N LEU A 129 -5.07 8.01 -9.08
CA LEU A 129 -5.58 9.37 -9.29
C LEU A 129 -5.06 10.01 -10.58
N LEU A 130 -3.88 9.59 -11.06
CA LEU A 130 -3.24 10.11 -12.27
C LEU A 130 -3.54 9.29 -13.54
N ALA A 131 -4.08 8.08 -13.38
CA ALA A 131 -4.45 7.18 -14.47
C ALA A 131 -5.84 7.52 -15.02
#